data_AF-A0A8B0SHH6-F1
#
_entry.id   AF-A0A8B0SHH6-F1
#
_cell.length_a   1.000
_cell.length_b   1.000
_cell.length_c   1.000
_cell.angle_alpha   90.00
_cell.angle_beta   90.00
_cell.angle_gamma   90.00
#
_symmetry.space_group_name_H-M   'P 1'
#
loop_
_entity.id
_entity.type
_entity.pdbx_description
1 polymer ?
#
loop_
_entity_poly.entity_id
_entity_poly.type
_entity_poly.pdbx_seq_one_letter_code
_entity_poly.pdbx_strand_id
1 'polypeptide(L)' 'MKKLLTLETWAGLRYPDHTPSIRVLRAWVKAGKIQPQPIRHGKYYRVREDAKFYDPYEGISE' A
#
# COMPACT_ATOMS: atom_id res chain seq x y z
N MET A 1 -11.72 3.08 -15.58
CA MET A 1 -11.98 2.61 -14.20
C MET A 1 -10.72 1.95 -13.67
N LYS A 2 -10.22 2.34 -12.49
CA LYS A 2 -9.02 1.70 -11.92
C LYS A 2 -9.42 0.51 -11.06
N LYS A 3 -8.71 -0.61 -11.18
CA LYS A 3 -9.05 -1.85 -10.45
C LYS A 3 -8.73 -1.71 -8.96
N LEU A 4 -9.53 -2.39 -8.14
CA LEU A 4 -9.33 -2.48 -6.68
C LEU A 4 -8.71 -3.83 -6.30
N LEU A 5 -7.44 -3.79 -5.91
CA LEU A 5 -6.63 -4.93 -5.54
C LEU A 5 -6.65 -5.14 -4.02
N THR A 6 -6.28 -6.34 -3.56
CA THR A 6 -5.93 -6.53 -2.15
C THR A 6 -4.56 -5.91 -1.86
N LEU A 7 -4.21 -5.72 -0.58
CA LEU A 7 -2.88 -5.23 -0.19
C LEU A 7 -1.76 -6.12 -0.74
N GLU A 8 -1.92 -7.45 -0.64
CA GLU A 8 -0.91 -8.42 -1.09
C GLU A 8 -0.71 -8.39 -2.60
N THR A 9 -1.79 -8.34 -3.38
CA THR A 9 -1.69 -8.25 -4.84
C THR A 9 -1.07 -6.93 -5.27
N TRP A 10 -1.48 -5.81 -4.67
CA TRP A 10 -0.86 -4.51 -4.95
C TRP A 10 0.63 -4.50 -4.60
N ALA A 11 1.00 -5.06 -3.44
CA ALA A 11 2.39 -5.12 -3.00
C ALA A 11 3.25 -6.02 -3.89
N GLY A 12 2.73 -7.17 -4.33
CA GLY A 12 3.44 -8.06 -5.25
C GLY A 12 3.70 -7.43 -6.62
N LEU A 13 2.78 -6.58 -7.10
CA LEU A 13 2.99 -5.81 -8.33
C LEU A 13 3.98 -4.64 -8.15
N ARG A 14 3.99 -4.02 -6.96
CA ARG A 14 4.79 -2.81 -6.69
C ARG A 14 6.22 -3.13 -6.22
N TYR A 15 6.40 -4.24 -5.53
CA TYR A 15 7.66 -4.68 -4.91
C TYR A 15 7.92 -6.15 -5.24
N PRO A 16 8.18 -6.49 -6.52
CA PRO A 16 8.32 -7.88 -6.95
C PRO A 16 9.52 -8.59 -6.30
N ASP A 17 10.63 -7.89 -6.08
CA ASP A 17 11.85 -8.47 -5.53
C ASP A 17 11.82 -8.61 -4.00
N HIS A 18 11.11 -7.72 -3.31
CA HIS A 18 11.01 -7.71 -1.86
C HIS A 18 9.63 -7.26 -1.42
N THR A 19 8.65 -8.15 -1.57
CA THR A 19 7.26 -7.88 -1.21
C THR A 19 7.11 -7.78 0.32
N PRO A 20 6.66 -6.64 0.88
CA PRO A 20 6.42 -6.51 2.31
C PRO A 20 5.33 -7.47 2.80
N SER A 21 5.48 -7.98 4.02
CA SER A 21 4.45 -8.82 4.63
C SER A 21 3.13 -8.07 4.87
N ILE A 22 2.01 -8.80 4.90
CA ILE A 22 0.68 -8.22 5.16
C ILE A 22 0.61 -7.42 6.48
N ARG A 23 1.40 -7.78 7.49
CA ARG A 23 1.48 -7.04 8.75
C ARG A 23 2.05 -5.63 8.54
N VAL A 24 3.12 -5.52 7.74
CA VAL A 24 3.74 -4.23 7.38
C VAL A 24 2.81 -3.41 6.51
N LEU A 25 2.19 -4.03 5.50
CA LEU A 25 1.23 -3.35 4.62
C LEU A 25 0.06 -2.74 5.41
N ARG A 26 -0.50 -3.47 6.38
CA ARG A 26 -1.55 -2.95 7.27
C ARG A 26 -1.05 -1.79 8.14
N ALA A 27 0.21 -1.83 8.59
CA ALA A 27 0.82 -0.72 9.32
C ALA A 27 0.93 0.53 8.43
N TRP A 28 1.34 0.38 7.15
CA TRP A 28 1.36 1.47 6.18
C TRP A 28 -0.01 2.09 5.94
N VAL A 29 -1.06 1.27 5.79
CA VAL A 29 -2.44 1.78 5.67
C VAL A 29 -2.81 2.62 6.89
N LYS A 30 -2.55 2.11 8.10
CA LYS A 30 -2.85 2.83 9.35
C LYS A 30 -2.06 4.13 9.49
N ALA A 31 -0.82 4.14 9.01
CA ALA A 31 0.06 5.30 9.01
C ALA A 31 -0.20 6.28 7.85
N GLY A 32 -1.16 5.99 6.95
CA GLY A 32 -1.45 6.84 5.80
C GLY A 32 -0.36 6.84 4.71
N LYS A 33 0.54 5.84 4.72
CA LYS A 33 1.67 5.74 3.79
C LYS A 33 1.31 5.17 2.41
N ILE A 34 0.04 4.88 2.13
CA ILE A 34 -0.41 4.42 0.81
C ILE A 34 -1.44 5.41 0.27
N GLN A 35 -1.14 6.01 -0.87
CA GLN A 35 -1.98 7.05 -1.48
C GLN A 35 -2.36 6.72 -2.93
N PRO A 36 -3.65 6.83 -3.30
CA PRO A 36 -4.79 7.21 -2.45
C PRO A 36 -5.09 6.16 -1.37
N GLN A 37 -5.71 6.61 -0.27
CA GLN A 37 -5.95 5.79 0.91
C GLN A 37 -6.74 4.51 0.57
N PRO A 38 -6.28 3.33 1.02
CA PRO A 38 -7.01 2.09 0.84
C PRO A 38 -8.37 2.09 1.56
N ILE A 39 -9.37 1.48 0.92
CA ILE A 39 -10.75 1.41 1.43
C ILE A 39 -10.95 0.08 2.15
N ARG A 40 -11.56 0.09 3.33
CA ARG A 40 -11.84 -1.14 4.08
C ARG A 40 -13.14 -1.79 3.60
N HIS A 41 -13.03 -3.00 3.03
CA HIS A 41 -14.16 -3.84 2.61
C HIS A 41 -14.23 -5.06 3.55
N GLY A 42 -14.99 -4.93 4.63
CA GLY A 42 -15.09 -5.96 5.68
C GLY A 42 -13.73 -6.22 6.36
N LYS A 43 -13.22 -7.45 6.24
CA LYS A 43 -11.93 -7.85 6.81
C LYS A 43 -10.72 -7.50 5.93
N TYR A 44 -10.94 -7.04 4.70
CA TYR A 44 -9.89 -6.77 3.73
C TYR A 44 -9.79 -5.28 3.42
N TYR A 45 -8.59 -4.83 3.04
CA TYR A 45 -8.39 -3.53 2.42
C TYR A 45 -8.36 -3.68 0.90
N ARG A 46 -8.92 -2.69 0.22
CA ARG A 46 -8.91 -2.54 -1.23
C ARG A 46 -8.08 -1.32 -1.60
N VAL A 47 -7.03 -1.57 -2.35
CA VAL A 47 -6.06 -0.58 -2.81
C VAL A 47 -6.31 -0.36 -4.29
N ARG A 48 -6.28 0.89 -4.74
CA ARG A 48 -6.28 1.16 -6.18
C ARG A 48 -4.98 0.69 -6.80
N GLU A 49 -5.05 0.13 -7.99
CA GLU A 49 -3.86 -0.36 -8.71
C GLU A 49 -2.76 0.71 -8.89
N ASP A 50 -3.16 1.98 -8.99
CA ASP A 50 -2.25 3.12 -9.17
C ASP A 50 -1.77 3.76 -7.86
N ALA A 51 -2.12 3.17 -6.72
CA ALA A 51 -1.67 3.70 -5.44
C ALA A 51 -0.15 3.58 -5.30
N LYS A 52 0.43 4.59 -4.66
CA LYS A 52 1.86 4.68 -4.39
C LYS A 52 2.10 4.68 -2.89
N PHE A 53 3.26 4.17 -2.50
CA PHE A 53 3.77 4.38 -1.17
C PHE A 53 4.28 5.82 -1.05
N TYR A 54 4.00 6.44 0.09
CA TYR A 54 4.45 7.77 0.45
C TYR A 54 5.08 7.69 1.84
N ASP A 55 6.38 7.96 1.91
CA ASP A 55 7.05 8.20 3.18
C ASP A 55 7.38 9.69 3.28
N PRO A 56 6.83 10.43 4.26
CA PRO A 56 7.16 11.84 4.44
C PRO A 56 8.64 12.09 4.79
N TYR A 57 9.39 11.04 5.13
CA TYR A 57 10.82 11.13 5.44
C TYR A 57 11.73 10.64 4.32
N GLU A 58 11.19 10.07 3.23
CA GLU A 58 12.00 9.78 2.04
C GLU A 58 12.38 11.12 1.38
N GLY A 59 13.65 11.52 1.55
CA GLY A 59 14.19 12.78 1.05
C GLY A 59 14.79 13.71 2.12
N ILE A 60 14.73 13.36 3.40
CA ILE A 60 15.37 14.11 4.51
C ILE A 60 16.60 13.37 5.08
N SER A 61 17.08 12.34 4.37
CA SER A 61 18.39 11.74 4.66
C SER A 61 19.47 12.58 3.98
N GLU A 62 19.92 13.61 4.70
CA GLU A 62 21.13 14.39 4.41
C GLU A 62 22.19 14.08 5.49
#